data_AF-A0A521JYJ1-F1
#
_entry.id   AF-A0A521JYJ1-F1
#
_cell.length_a   1.000
_cell.length_b   1.000
_cell.length_c   1.000
_cell.angle_alpha   90.00
_cell.angle_beta   90.00
_cell.angle_gamma   90.00
#
_symmetry.space_group_name_H-M   'P 1'
#
loop_
_entity.id
_entity.type
_entity.pdbx_description
1 polymer ?
#
loop_
_entity_poly.entity_id
_entity_poly.type
_entity_poly.pdbx_seq_one_letter_code
_entity_poly.pdbx_strand_id
1 'polypeptide(L)'
;MKIRRAVALSLVLFVGVALGFFPKPLFGGDQQRAKDLVQNTCAQCHRFEGQPESRFNLKAPGLMWAGSKYQRPWLIRWLTGKEAPLYAKGYRWDQDQKPVKHMTVSPAEAEAIADYFDQHNKDQRVKVGAFDLSKVSKFEASFGGMAYKAHACLGCHVIEENGKIIGGPQSASLVAAGQRYNQDWLFRFGQNPQDFVPHSGEFLADATEPQLRAVIGFLMVQGVKDFKYYEPWTSPEFGTASVDRGKVIYKEYCAQCHGATGKGDGPAASGLEPKPAIHANIPFDKVPIDYLYNVINHGGAAMGKSPNMPYWGLTIGQQGVADVMAYLKATFKGGAEVAQAAPSGGSPSGVCPQPRKTVKAPEEFLGKTNPLPASVGTINAGKTLFLQTAQPVACAMCHGNEGNGQGFMGAALIPPPRNFTCGKMMKDLPDGQLFWIIKNGSPGTGMMSFAGLPDDQVWQLIHYIRSLAK
;
A
#
# COMPACT_ATOMS: atom_id res chain seq x y z
N MET A 1 -59.37 53.31 1.74
CA MET A 1 -58.70 53.95 0.59
C MET A 1 -57.27 53.45 0.50
N LYS A 2 -56.98 52.54 -0.44
CA LYS A 2 -55.63 52.04 -0.74
C LYS A 2 -55.11 52.79 -1.97
N ILE A 3 -53.98 53.48 -1.86
CA ILE A 3 -53.26 54.05 -2.99
C ILE A 3 -52.09 53.14 -3.34
N ARG A 4 -52.06 52.73 -4.61
CA ARG A 4 -51.06 51.87 -5.24
C ARG A 4 -49.70 52.57 -5.32
N ARG A 5 -48.62 51.83 -5.11
CA ARG A 5 -47.33 52.07 -5.77
C ARG A 5 -46.85 50.75 -6.37
N ALA A 6 -46.73 50.74 -7.69
CA ALA A 6 -46.12 49.66 -8.46
C ALA A 6 -44.60 49.79 -8.37
N VAL A 7 -43.92 48.67 -8.13
CA VAL A 7 -42.48 48.54 -8.34
C VAL A 7 -42.30 47.34 -9.27
N ALA A 8 -41.76 47.61 -10.46
CA ALA A 8 -41.40 46.60 -11.44
C ALA A 8 -40.11 45.91 -10.99
N LEU A 9 -40.17 44.59 -10.75
CA LEU A 9 -38.97 43.75 -10.65
C LEU A 9 -38.66 43.16 -12.02
N SER A 10 -37.50 43.53 -12.55
CA SER A 10 -36.91 42.90 -13.74
C SER A 10 -36.36 41.53 -13.34
N LEU A 11 -36.87 40.46 -13.96
CA LEU A 11 -36.41 39.10 -13.75
C LEU A 11 -35.17 38.87 -14.64
N VAL A 12 -33.98 38.84 -14.04
CA VAL A 12 -32.75 38.41 -14.73
C VAL A 12 -32.75 36.88 -14.75
N LEU A 13 -32.94 36.29 -15.93
CA LEU A 13 -32.81 34.85 -16.15
C LEU A 13 -31.32 34.45 -16.04
N PHE A 14 -30.93 33.82 -14.93
CA PHE A 14 -29.69 33.06 -14.87
C PHE A 14 -29.92 31.69 -15.52
N VAL A 15 -29.42 31.52 -16.75
CA VAL A 15 -29.30 30.19 -17.37
C VAL A 15 -28.09 29.50 -16.74
N GLY A 16 -28.32 28.81 -15.62
CA GLY A 16 -27.37 27.87 -15.05
C GLY A 16 -27.35 26.60 -15.88
N VAL A 17 -26.26 26.36 -16.62
CA VAL A 17 -25.99 25.06 -17.26
C VAL A 17 -25.60 24.07 -16.18
N ALA A 18 -26.61 23.43 -15.58
CA ALA A 18 -26.41 22.25 -14.75
C ALA A 18 -26.19 21.05 -15.68
N LEU A 19 -24.94 20.64 -15.86
CA LEU A 19 -24.58 19.33 -16.43
C LEU A 19 -24.94 18.23 -15.43
N GLY A 20 -26.23 17.98 -15.26
CA GLY A 20 -26.74 16.81 -14.55
C GLY A 20 -26.58 15.57 -15.42
N PHE A 21 -25.83 14.59 -14.94
CA PHE A 21 -25.89 13.20 -15.43
C PHE A 21 -27.29 12.64 -15.12
N PHE A 22 -28.27 12.93 -15.97
CA PHE A 22 -29.51 12.18 -15.98
C PHE A 22 -29.30 10.90 -16.79
N PRO A 23 -29.62 9.70 -16.24
CA PRO A 23 -29.66 8.51 -17.06
C PRO A 23 -30.64 8.75 -18.20
N LYS A 24 -30.20 8.61 -19.45
CA LYS A 24 -31.10 8.69 -20.59
C LYS A 24 -32.18 7.62 -20.40
N PRO A 25 -33.47 7.94 -20.53
CA PRO A 25 -34.50 6.92 -20.52
C PRO A 25 -34.24 5.97 -21.69
N LEU A 26 -33.94 4.72 -21.38
CA LEU A 26 -33.84 3.66 -22.37
C LEU A 26 -35.23 3.46 -22.95
N PHE A 27 -35.36 3.55 -24.27
CA PHE A 27 -36.60 3.15 -24.93
C PHE A 27 -36.77 1.64 -24.71
N GLY A 28 -37.99 1.17 -24.49
CA GLY A 28 -38.25 -0.26 -24.20
C GLY A 28 -37.67 -1.23 -25.24
N GLY A 29 -37.43 -0.77 -26.47
CA GLY A 29 -36.75 -1.52 -27.52
C GLY A 29 -35.26 -1.80 -27.25
N ASP A 30 -34.53 -0.88 -26.60
CA ASP A 30 -33.09 -1.02 -26.33
C ASP A 30 -32.83 -2.07 -25.24
N GLN A 31 -33.69 -2.11 -24.22
CA GLN A 31 -33.64 -3.12 -23.15
C GLN A 31 -33.96 -4.52 -23.70
N GLN A 32 -34.98 -4.65 -24.56
CA GLN A 32 -35.30 -5.92 -25.18
C GLN A 32 -34.16 -6.41 -26.09
N ARG A 33 -33.57 -5.50 -26.88
CA ARG A 33 -32.43 -5.85 -27.74
C ARG A 33 -31.19 -6.29 -26.95
N ALA A 34 -30.88 -5.63 -25.83
CA ALA A 34 -29.80 -6.05 -24.95
C ALA A 34 -30.06 -7.45 -24.36
N LYS A 35 -31.29 -7.70 -23.90
CA LYS A 35 -31.71 -9.03 -23.43
C LYS A 35 -31.54 -10.09 -24.50
N ASP A 36 -31.98 -9.82 -25.73
CA ASP A 36 -31.85 -10.77 -26.85
C ASP A 36 -30.37 -11.07 -27.18
N LEU A 37 -29.50 -10.06 -27.15
CA LEU A 37 -28.05 -10.25 -27.31
C LEU A 37 -27.47 -11.12 -26.20
N VAL A 38 -27.81 -10.83 -24.93
CA VAL A 38 -27.34 -11.59 -23.78
C VAL A 38 -27.78 -13.05 -23.85
N GLN A 39 -29.07 -13.29 -24.10
CA GLN A 39 -29.66 -14.62 -24.06
C GLN A 39 -29.32 -15.47 -25.29
N ASN A 40 -29.30 -14.87 -26.48
CA ASN A 40 -29.16 -15.63 -27.74
C ASN A 40 -27.71 -15.67 -28.25
N THR A 41 -26.89 -14.69 -27.89
CA THR A 41 -25.51 -14.58 -28.40
C THR A 41 -24.49 -14.80 -27.29
N CYS A 42 -24.53 -14.01 -26.21
CA CYS A 42 -23.53 -14.10 -25.15
C CYS A 42 -23.62 -15.45 -24.40
N ALA A 43 -24.83 -15.98 -24.21
CA ALA A 43 -25.07 -17.22 -23.47
C ALA A 43 -24.49 -18.48 -24.15
N GLN A 44 -24.10 -18.39 -25.42
CA GLN A 44 -23.43 -19.49 -26.13
C GLN A 44 -22.03 -19.82 -25.55
N CYS A 45 -21.42 -18.83 -24.88
CA CYS A 45 -20.10 -18.95 -24.25
C CYS A 45 -20.14 -18.66 -22.75
N HIS A 46 -20.89 -17.64 -22.33
CA HIS A 46 -20.95 -17.16 -20.96
C HIS A 46 -22.13 -17.74 -20.18
N ARG A 47 -21.91 -17.99 -18.89
CA ARG A 47 -22.98 -18.41 -17.98
C ARG A 47 -23.55 -17.21 -17.24
N PHE A 48 -24.87 -17.07 -17.23
CA PHE A 48 -25.60 -15.95 -16.60
C PHE A 48 -26.41 -16.33 -15.37
N GLU A 49 -26.61 -17.63 -15.11
CA GLU A 49 -27.44 -18.12 -14.01
C GLU A 49 -26.90 -19.43 -13.40
N GLY A 50 -27.42 -19.80 -12.24
CA GLY A 50 -27.09 -21.02 -11.51
C GLY A 50 -25.92 -20.86 -10.53
N GLN A 51 -25.37 -21.99 -10.08
CA GLN A 51 -24.29 -22.02 -9.08
C GLN A 51 -22.91 -21.66 -9.67
N PRO A 52 -21.98 -21.12 -8.85
CA PRO A 52 -20.57 -20.97 -9.24
C PRO A 52 -20.00 -22.28 -9.76
N GLU A 53 -19.10 -22.21 -10.73
CA GLU A 53 -18.54 -23.38 -11.40
C GLU A 53 -17.04 -23.20 -11.67
N SER A 54 -16.30 -24.29 -11.59
CA SER A 54 -14.87 -24.32 -11.87
C SER A 54 -14.60 -23.81 -13.27
N ARG A 55 -13.56 -22.98 -13.44
CA ARG A 55 -13.13 -22.50 -14.76
C ARG A 55 -12.91 -23.66 -15.74
N PHE A 56 -12.49 -24.83 -15.25
CA PHE A 56 -12.21 -26.01 -16.07
C PHE A 56 -13.45 -26.69 -16.66
N ASN A 57 -14.65 -26.29 -16.24
CA ASN A 57 -15.93 -26.75 -16.78
C ASN A 57 -16.60 -25.69 -17.66
N LEU A 58 -15.95 -24.53 -17.86
CA LEU A 58 -16.51 -23.39 -18.58
C LEU A 58 -15.73 -23.08 -19.85
N LYS A 59 -16.41 -22.45 -20.82
CA LYS A 59 -15.81 -21.92 -22.06
C LYS A 59 -15.32 -20.48 -21.90
N ALA A 60 -16.03 -19.69 -21.11
CA ALA A 60 -15.73 -18.29 -20.84
C ALA A 60 -16.10 -17.93 -19.38
N PRO A 61 -15.62 -16.79 -18.84
CA PRO A 61 -15.96 -16.37 -17.49
C PRO A 61 -17.48 -16.24 -17.28
N GLY A 62 -17.97 -16.66 -16.11
CA GLY A 62 -19.35 -16.40 -15.70
C GLY A 62 -19.63 -14.89 -15.60
N LEU A 63 -20.81 -14.48 -16.07
CA LEU A 63 -21.27 -13.09 -16.11
C LEU A 63 -22.54 -12.86 -15.27
N MET A 64 -22.96 -13.84 -14.48
CA MET A 64 -24.15 -13.75 -13.61
C MET A 64 -24.12 -12.56 -12.62
N TRP A 65 -22.91 -12.08 -12.25
CA TRP A 65 -22.72 -10.89 -11.39
C TRP A 65 -21.97 -9.75 -12.08
N ALA A 66 -22.05 -9.67 -13.41
CA ALA A 66 -21.32 -8.66 -14.18
C ALA A 66 -21.67 -7.21 -13.78
N GLY A 67 -22.92 -6.96 -13.34
CA GLY A 67 -23.38 -5.64 -12.87
C GLY A 67 -22.77 -5.22 -11.54
N SER A 68 -22.48 -6.17 -10.65
CA SER A 68 -21.69 -5.88 -9.45
C SER A 68 -20.20 -5.81 -9.74
N LYS A 69 -19.69 -6.58 -10.70
CA LYS A 69 -18.26 -6.81 -10.90
C LYS A 69 -17.53 -5.69 -11.62
N TYR A 70 -18.10 -5.18 -12.71
CA TYR A 70 -17.39 -4.30 -13.62
C TYR A 70 -17.84 -2.85 -13.48
N GLN A 71 -16.89 -1.93 -13.63
CA GLN A 71 -17.22 -0.53 -13.82
C GLN A 71 -17.83 -0.33 -15.21
N ARG A 72 -18.95 0.40 -15.29
CA ARG A 72 -19.66 0.69 -16.54
C ARG A 72 -18.73 1.22 -17.65
N PRO A 73 -17.86 2.23 -17.41
CA PRO A 73 -17.00 2.76 -18.48
C PRO A 73 -16.05 1.71 -19.05
N TRP A 74 -15.51 0.83 -18.21
CA TRP A 74 -14.64 -0.25 -18.69
C TRP A 74 -15.42 -1.29 -19.49
N LEU A 75 -16.62 -1.67 -19.02
CA LEU A 75 -17.44 -2.66 -19.73
C LEU A 75 -17.77 -2.20 -21.16
N ILE A 76 -18.11 -0.90 -21.33
CA ILE A 76 -18.37 -0.32 -22.65
C ILE A 76 -17.11 -0.37 -23.53
N ARG A 77 -15.93 -0.02 -23.00
CA ARG A 77 -14.67 -0.10 -23.75
C ARG A 77 -14.32 -1.54 -24.13
N TRP A 78 -14.53 -2.49 -23.22
CA TRP A 78 -14.32 -3.92 -23.47
C TRP A 78 -15.22 -4.43 -24.61
N LEU A 79 -16.53 -4.17 -24.52
CA LEU A 79 -17.51 -4.61 -25.50
C LEU A 79 -17.35 -3.96 -26.88
N THR A 80 -16.70 -2.78 -26.94
CA THR A 80 -16.37 -2.08 -28.19
C THR A 80 -14.94 -2.35 -28.69
N GLY A 81 -14.23 -3.30 -28.08
CA GLY A 81 -12.89 -3.74 -28.54
C GLY A 81 -11.77 -2.74 -28.26
N LYS A 82 -11.95 -1.82 -27.31
CA LYS A 82 -10.95 -0.79 -26.93
C LYS A 82 -10.02 -1.23 -25.80
N GLU A 83 -10.12 -2.48 -25.38
CA GLU A 83 -9.35 -3.07 -24.27
C GLU A 83 -8.54 -4.26 -24.78
N ALA A 84 -7.33 -4.43 -24.27
CA ALA A 84 -6.51 -5.59 -24.57
C ALA A 84 -7.14 -6.87 -23.97
N PRO A 85 -6.91 -8.06 -24.57
CA PRO A 85 -7.47 -9.32 -24.06
C PRO A 85 -7.22 -9.52 -22.56
N LEU A 86 -8.29 -9.75 -21.79
CA LEU A 86 -8.19 -9.94 -20.35
C LEU A 86 -7.34 -11.16 -19.95
N TYR A 87 -7.41 -12.22 -20.76
CA TYR A 87 -6.64 -13.45 -20.58
C TYR A 87 -5.66 -13.59 -21.76
N ALA A 88 -4.40 -13.24 -21.53
CA ALA A 88 -3.37 -13.29 -22.56
C ALA A 88 -3.13 -14.71 -23.09
N LYS A 89 -3.31 -15.75 -22.25
CA LYS A 89 -3.26 -17.16 -22.63
C LYS A 89 -4.64 -17.82 -22.74
N GLY A 90 -5.70 -17.03 -22.96
CA GLY A 90 -7.06 -17.55 -23.02
C GLY A 90 -7.64 -17.92 -21.64
N TYR A 91 -8.97 -18.06 -21.57
CA TYR A 91 -9.65 -18.41 -20.31
C TYR A 91 -9.40 -19.88 -19.90
N ARG A 92 -9.16 -20.76 -20.86
CA ARG A 92 -8.80 -22.17 -20.70
C ARG A 92 -7.37 -22.41 -21.17
N TRP A 93 -6.41 -21.84 -20.44
CA TRP A 93 -4.98 -21.95 -20.76
C TRP A 93 -4.48 -23.40 -20.81
N ASP A 94 -5.22 -24.32 -20.18
CA ASP A 94 -5.00 -25.77 -20.21
C ASP A 94 -5.36 -26.41 -21.56
N GLN A 95 -6.26 -25.79 -22.32
CA GLN A 95 -6.72 -26.27 -23.63
C GLN A 95 -6.07 -25.51 -24.79
N ASP A 96 -5.96 -24.18 -24.67
CA ASP A 96 -5.31 -23.32 -25.65
C ASP A 96 -4.61 -22.16 -24.92
N GLN A 97 -3.36 -21.89 -25.28
CA GLN A 97 -2.56 -20.80 -24.71
C GLN A 97 -2.57 -19.52 -25.54
N LYS A 98 -3.50 -19.40 -26.49
CA LYS A 98 -3.69 -18.20 -27.30
C LYS A 98 -4.86 -17.36 -26.79
N PRO A 99 -4.80 -16.02 -26.90
CA PRO A 99 -5.92 -15.17 -26.55
C PRO A 99 -7.07 -15.40 -27.54
N VAL A 100 -8.27 -15.65 -27.03
CA VAL A 100 -9.48 -15.73 -27.84
C VAL A 100 -9.98 -14.31 -28.12
N LYS A 101 -10.21 -13.98 -29.39
CA LYS A 101 -10.79 -12.68 -29.77
C LYS A 101 -12.25 -12.64 -29.33
N HIS A 102 -12.57 -11.72 -28.41
CA HIS A 102 -13.94 -11.47 -27.99
C HIS A 102 -14.71 -10.74 -29.10
N MET A 103 -16.00 -11.05 -29.28
CA MET A 103 -16.84 -10.32 -30.22
C MET A 103 -16.99 -8.85 -29.79
N THR A 104 -17.25 -7.96 -30.73
CA THR A 104 -17.49 -6.54 -30.45
C THR A 104 -18.90 -6.17 -30.86
N VAL A 105 -19.53 -5.27 -30.11
CA VAL A 105 -20.86 -4.72 -30.42
C VAL A 105 -20.75 -3.21 -30.69
N SER A 106 -21.83 -2.61 -31.21
CA SER A 106 -21.88 -1.16 -31.38
C SER A 106 -21.83 -0.43 -30.02
N PRO A 107 -21.43 0.85 -29.97
CA PRO A 107 -21.45 1.62 -28.73
C PRO A 107 -22.83 1.66 -28.04
N ALA A 108 -23.91 1.78 -28.81
CA ALA A 108 -25.27 1.79 -28.28
C ALA A 108 -25.66 0.44 -27.65
N GLU A 109 -25.30 -0.67 -28.31
CA GLU A 109 -25.52 -2.01 -27.75
C GLU A 109 -24.65 -2.25 -26.51
N ALA A 110 -23.42 -1.74 -26.48
CA ALA A 110 -22.56 -1.83 -25.30
C ALA A 110 -23.13 -1.08 -24.09
N GLU A 111 -23.71 0.11 -24.32
CA GLU A 111 -24.43 0.85 -23.28
C GLU A 111 -25.65 0.09 -22.78
N ALA A 112 -26.48 -0.43 -23.69
CA ALA A 112 -27.69 -1.18 -23.34
C ALA A 112 -27.38 -2.48 -22.59
N ILE A 113 -26.30 -3.20 -22.96
CA ILE A 113 -25.82 -4.39 -22.22
C ILE A 113 -25.33 -3.99 -20.83
N ALA A 114 -24.62 -2.86 -20.70
CA ALA A 114 -24.16 -2.39 -19.40
C ALA A 114 -25.34 -2.02 -18.48
N ASP A 115 -26.40 -1.41 -19.02
CA ASP A 115 -27.65 -1.15 -18.30
C ASP A 115 -28.36 -2.44 -17.90
N TYR A 116 -28.42 -3.41 -18.81
CA TYR A 116 -29.02 -4.71 -18.53
C TYR A 116 -28.30 -5.41 -17.37
N PHE A 117 -26.95 -5.43 -17.37
CA PHE A 117 -26.18 -6.02 -16.27
C PHE A 117 -26.36 -5.28 -14.95
N ASP A 118 -26.38 -3.94 -14.95
CA ASP A 118 -26.65 -3.19 -13.73
C ASP A 118 -28.04 -3.50 -13.17
N GLN A 119 -29.04 -3.78 -14.01
CA GLN A 119 -30.39 -4.08 -13.51
C GLN A 119 -30.57 -5.55 -13.08
N HIS A 120 -29.94 -6.50 -13.76
CA HIS A 120 -30.27 -7.93 -13.64
C HIS A 120 -29.16 -8.82 -13.09
N ASN A 121 -27.89 -8.36 -13.12
CA ASN A 121 -26.72 -9.18 -12.78
C ASN A 121 -25.97 -8.63 -11.57
N LYS A 122 -26.69 -8.39 -10.47
CA LYS A 122 -26.11 -7.98 -9.18
C LYS A 122 -25.98 -9.16 -8.22
N ASP A 123 -24.90 -9.14 -7.45
CA ASP A 123 -24.70 -10.03 -6.31
C ASP A 123 -25.14 -9.34 -5.02
N GLN A 124 -26.13 -9.89 -4.31
CA GLN A 124 -26.60 -9.36 -3.03
C GLN A 124 -25.55 -9.42 -1.92
N ARG A 125 -24.52 -10.25 -2.07
CA ARG A 125 -23.40 -10.37 -1.12
C ARG A 125 -22.44 -9.18 -1.22
N VAL A 126 -22.47 -8.42 -2.31
CA VAL A 126 -21.67 -7.20 -2.50
C VAL A 126 -22.38 -6.04 -1.82
N LYS A 127 -21.78 -5.55 -0.74
CA LYS A 127 -22.32 -4.42 0.02
C LYS A 127 -21.69 -3.13 -0.48
N VAL A 128 -22.52 -2.17 -0.87
CA VAL A 128 -22.07 -0.83 -1.29
C VAL A 128 -21.36 -0.14 -0.13
N GLY A 129 -20.16 0.39 -0.38
CA GLY A 129 -19.34 1.07 0.62
C GLY A 129 -18.59 0.12 1.57
N ALA A 130 -18.53 -1.19 1.28
CA ALA A 130 -17.71 -2.12 2.03
C ALA A 130 -16.19 -1.82 1.90
N PHE A 131 -15.80 -1.25 0.76
CA PHE A 131 -14.46 -0.74 0.53
C PHE A 131 -14.50 0.75 0.20
N ASP A 132 -13.88 1.56 1.05
CA ASP A 132 -13.79 3.01 0.86
C ASP A 132 -12.46 3.37 0.19
N LEU A 133 -12.48 3.50 -1.14
CA LEU A 133 -11.31 3.89 -1.92
C LEU A 133 -10.78 5.28 -1.56
N SER A 134 -11.64 6.18 -1.04
CA SER A 134 -11.22 7.53 -0.64
C SER A 134 -10.31 7.54 0.59
N LYS A 135 -10.23 6.42 1.31
CA LYS A 135 -9.38 6.23 2.50
C LYS A 135 -8.09 5.47 2.20
N VAL A 136 -7.82 5.12 0.94
CA VAL A 136 -6.57 4.41 0.59
C VAL A 136 -5.40 5.38 0.63
N SER A 137 -4.50 5.16 1.59
CA SER A 137 -3.24 5.89 1.70
C SER A 137 -2.16 5.33 0.77
N LYS A 138 -1.13 6.13 0.50
CA LYS A 138 0.04 5.70 -0.29
C LYS A 138 0.77 4.53 0.36
N PHE A 139 0.84 4.53 1.69
CA PHE A 139 1.45 3.45 2.46
C PHE A 139 0.66 2.15 2.27
N GLU A 140 -0.67 2.17 2.43
CA GLU A 140 -1.50 0.97 2.28
C GLU A 140 -1.46 0.40 0.87
N ALA A 141 -1.46 1.24 -0.16
CA ALA A 141 -1.28 0.78 -1.55
C ALA A 141 0.10 0.12 -1.75
N SER A 142 1.15 0.70 -1.16
CA SER A 142 2.51 0.13 -1.25
C SER A 142 2.63 -1.18 -0.47
N PHE A 143 2.06 -1.22 0.74
CA PHE A 143 1.99 -2.41 1.59
C PHE A 143 1.19 -3.53 0.93
N GLY A 144 0.07 -3.19 0.29
CA GLY A 144 -0.73 -4.10 -0.52
C GLY A 144 0.05 -4.68 -1.68
N GLY A 145 0.85 -3.87 -2.37
CA GLY A 145 1.76 -4.34 -3.43
C GLY A 145 2.81 -5.32 -2.90
N MET A 146 3.35 -5.09 -1.70
CA MET A 146 4.25 -6.05 -1.05
C MET A 146 3.55 -7.36 -0.70
N ALA A 147 2.37 -7.28 -0.07
CA ALA A 147 1.56 -8.45 0.27
C ALA A 147 1.17 -9.25 -0.98
N TYR A 148 0.79 -8.58 -2.06
CA TYR A 148 0.47 -9.17 -3.36
C TYR A 148 1.63 -9.99 -3.92
N LYS A 149 2.87 -9.51 -3.78
CA LYS A 149 4.07 -10.24 -4.21
C LYS A 149 4.40 -11.40 -3.26
N ALA A 150 4.29 -11.17 -1.96
CA ALA A 150 4.60 -12.17 -0.93
C ALA A 150 3.67 -13.39 -0.99
N HIS A 151 2.40 -13.20 -1.35
CA HIS A 151 1.42 -14.29 -1.52
C HIS A 151 1.42 -14.86 -2.95
N ALA A 152 2.53 -14.72 -3.68
CA ALA A 152 2.76 -15.27 -5.01
C ALA A 152 1.69 -14.92 -6.08
N CYS A 153 0.94 -13.82 -5.91
CA CYS A 153 -0.09 -13.44 -6.88
C CYS A 153 0.52 -13.15 -8.27
N LEU A 154 1.74 -12.59 -8.29
CA LEU A 154 2.54 -12.39 -9.52
C LEU A 154 2.83 -13.69 -10.29
N GLY A 155 2.77 -14.85 -9.65
CA GLY A 155 2.99 -16.13 -10.34
C GLY A 155 1.92 -16.41 -11.41
N CYS A 156 0.72 -15.88 -11.23
CA CYS A 156 -0.43 -16.14 -12.10
C CYS A 156 -1.03 -14.90 -12.75
N HIS A 157 -0.80 -13.72 -12.19
CA HIS A 157 -1.37 -12.46 -12.66
C HIS A 157 -0.28 -11.50 -13.13
N VAL A 158 -0.57 -10.78 -14.21
CA VAL A 158 0.27 -9.66 -14.65
C VAL A 158 -0.21 -8.33 -14.08
N ILE A 159 0.72 -7.46 -13.73
CA ILE A 159 0.49 -6.05 -13.33
C ILE A 159 1.45 -5.13 -14.08
N GLU A 160 1.19 -3.82 -14.04
CA GLU A 160 2.13 -2.82 -14.53
C GLU A 160 2.88 -2.19 -13.35
N GLU A 161 4.20 -2.26 -13.38
CA GLU A 161 5.07 -1.66 -12.37
C GLU A 161 6.26 -1.00 -13.06
N ASN A 162 6.53 0.27 -12.74
CA ASN A 162 7.61 1.06 -13.34
C ASN A 162 7.59 1.06 -14.89
N GLY A 163 6.40 1.15 -15.48
CA GLY A 163 6.20 1.16 -16.94
C GLY A 163 6.45 -0.19 -17.62
N LYS A 164 6.60 -1.28 -16.86
CA LYS A 164 6.78 -2.64 -17.39
C LYS A 164 5.65 -3.54 -16.92
N ILE A 165 5.20 -4.42 -17.79
CA ILE A 165 4.29 -5.50 -17.42
C ILE A 165 5.13 -6.64 -16.85
N ILE A 166 4.82 -7.04 -15.62
CA ILE A 166 5.49 -8.14 -14.90
C ILE A 166 4.47 -9.17 -14.43
N GLY A 167 4.92 -10.40 -14.17
CA GLY A 167 4.10 -11.50 -13.64
C GLY A 167 3.72 -12.55 -14.69
N GLY A 168 2.95 -13.55 -14.25
CA GLY A 168 2.49 -14.67 -15.06
C GLY A 168 1.19 -14.35 -15.81
N PRO A 169 1.08 -14.67 -17.12
CA PRO A 169 -0.12 -14.41 -17.92
C PRO A 169 -1.17 -15.55 -17.88
N GLN A 170 -1.16 -16.40 -16.85
CA GLN A 170 -2.06 -17.57 -16.74
C GLN A 170 -3.49 -17.21 -16.29
N SER A 171 -3.62 -16.11 -15.55
CA SER A 171 -4.89 -15.62 -15.01
C SER A 171 -5.25 -14.27 -15.63
N ALA A 172 -6.35 -13.68 -15.13
CA ALA A 172 -6.80 -12.37 -15.57
C ALA A 172 -5.67 -11.33 -15.38
N SER A 173 -5.37 -10.56 -16.43
CA SER A 173 -4.48 -9.41 -16.32
C SER A 173 -5.01 -8.45 -15.27
N LEU A 174 -4.19 -8.02 -14.33
CA LEU A 174 -4.52 -6.99 -13.34
C LEU A 174 -3.90 -5.62 -13.69
N VAL A 175 -3.33 -5.49 -14.89
CA VAL A 175 -3.02 -4.19 -15.50
C VAL A 175 -4.30 -3.38 -15.57
N ALA A 176 -4.24 -2.15 -15.06
CA ALA A 176 -5.35 -1.22 -14.95
C ALA A 176 -6.60 -1.78 -14.22
N ALA A 177 -6.42 -2.70 -13.26
CA ALA A 177 -7.51 -3.29 -12.50
C ALA A 177 -8.42 -2.25 -11.84
N GLY A 178 -7.85 -1.11 -11.40
CA GLY A 178 -8.57 0.00 -10.78
C GLY A 178 -9.55 0.74 -11.69
N GLN A 179 -9.42 0.60 -13.01
CA GLN A 179 -10.41 1.10 -13.96
C GLN A 179 -11.47 0.05 -14.31
N ARG A 180 -11.22 -1.23 -14.00
CA ARG A 180 -12.04 -2.36 -14.43
C ARG A 180 -13.06 -2.77 -13.39
N TYR A 181 -12.59 -3.05 -12.19
CA TYR A 181 -13.41 -3.69 -11.17
C TYR A 181 -14.11 -2.67 -10.30
N ASN A 182 -15.35 -2.96 -9.94
CA ASN A 182 -16.01 -2.25 -8.85
C ASN A 182 -15.28 -2.58 -7.54
N GLN A 183 -15.00 -1.57 -6.72
CA GLN A 183 -14.23 -1.70 -5.48
C GLN A 183 -14.88 -2.63 -4.45
N ASP A 184 -16.20 -2.56 -4.30
CA ASP A 184 -16.95 -3.35 -3.32
C ASP A 184 -17.02 -4.81 -3.76
N TRP A 185 -17.19 -5.04 -5.08
CA TRP A 185 -17.10 -6.40 -5.62
C TRP A 185 -15.70 -6.96 -5.49
N LEU A 186 -14.65 -6.18 -5.76
CA LEU A 186 -13.28 -6.67 -5.68
C LEU A 186 -12.91 -7.02 -4.22
N PHE A 187 -13.36 -6.21 -3.26
CA PHE A 187 -13.25 -6.53 -1.84
C PHE A 187 -14.03 -7.79 -1.47
N ARG A 188 -15.28 -7.91 -1.91
CA ARG A 188 -16.09 -9.11 -1.66
C ARG A 188 -15.50 -10.37 -2.30
N PHE A 189 -14.94 -10.25 -3.51
CA PHE A 189 -14.24 -11.33 -4.18
C PHE A 189 -13.03 -11.76 -3.34
N GLY A 190 -12.23 -10.80 -2.88
CA GLY A 190 -11.06 -11.10 -2.06
C GLY A 190 -11.37 -11.75 -0.70
N GLN A 191 -12.54 -11.49 -0.13
CA GLN A 191 -12.99 -12.16 1.11
C GLN A 191 -13.27 -13.65 0.92
N ASN A 192 -13.84 -14.04 -0.22
CA ASN A 192 -14.05 -15.44 -0.56
C ASN A 192 -14.21 -15.61 -2.09
N PRO A 193 -13.13 -15.92 -2.82
CA PRO A 193 -13.17 -16.10 -4.28
C PRO A 193 -14.01 -17.29 -4.75
N GLN A 194 -14.15 -18.32 -3.91
CA GLN A 194 -14.83 -19.58 -4.25
C GLN A 194 -16.34 -19.37 -4.48
N ASP A 195 -16.88 -18.31 -3.88
CA ASP A 195 -18.26 -17.84 -4.11
C ASP A 195 -18.55 -17.38 -5.54
N PHE A 196 -17.50 -17.18 -6.34
CA PHE A 196 -17.58 -16.68 -7.71
C PHE A 196 -17.00 -17.65 -8.72
N VAL A 197 -15.81 -18.18 -8.43
CA VAL A 197 -15.10 -19.12 -9.30
C VAL A 197 -14.42 -20.17 -8.42
N PRO A 198 -15.06 -21.33 -8.19
CA PRO A 198 -14.45 -22.46 -7.51
C PRO A 198 -13.08 -22.82 -8.09
N HIS A 199 -12.15 -23.20 -7.21
CA HIS A 199 -10.75 -23.51 -7.52
C HIS A 199 -9.96 -22.34 -8.16
N SER A 200 -10.33 -21.11 -7.82
CA SER A 200 -9.62 -19.90 -8.23
C SER A 200 -9.39 -19.00 -7.03
N GLY A 201 -8.16 -18.49 -6.86
CA GLY A 201 -7.85 -17.49 -5.84
C GLY A 201 -7.81 -18.03 -4.40
N GLU A 202 -7.64 -19.33 -4.19
CA GLU A 202 -7.59 -19.98 -2.86
C GLU A 202 -6.56 -19.31 -1.93
N PHE A 203 -5.43 -18.82 -2.46
CA PHE A 203 -4.39 -18.10 -1.70
C PHE A 203 -4.83 -16.77 -1.06
N LEU A 204 -5.99 -16.22 -1.45
CA LEU A 204 -6.53 -15.01 -0.80
C LEU A 204 -7.16 -15.32 0.57
N ALA A 205 -7.52 -16.58 0.84
CA ALA A 205 -8.18 -16.97 2.10
C ALA A 205 -7.26 -16.85 3.33
N ASP A 206 -5.93 -16.87 3.13
CA ASP A 206 -4.94 -16.77 4.21
C ASP A 206 -4.61 -15.33 4.61
N ALA A 207 -5.09 -14.34 3.84
CA ALA A 207 -4.82 -12.94 4.12
C ALA A 207 -5.71 -12.43 5.28
N THR A 208 -5.10 -11.78 6.26
CA THR A 208 -5.86 -11.03 7.28
C THR A 208 -6.66 -9.90 6.63
N GLU A 209 -7.78 -9.47 7.22
CA GLU A 209 -8.58 -8.38 6.64
C GLU A 209 -7.75 -7.11 6.33
N PRO A 210 -6.81 -6.64 7.19
CA PRO A 210 -5.95 -5.51 6.86
C PRO A 210 -5.06 -5.75 5.63
N GLN A 211 -4.48 -6.95 5.49
CA GLN A 211 -3.71 -7.32 4.30
C GLN A 211 -4.59 -7.36 3.06
N LEU A 212 -5.78 -7.94 3.17
CA LEU A 212 -6.74 -7.98 2.07
C LEU A 212 -7.10 -6.55 1.63
N ARG A 213 -7.48 -5.66 2.57
CA ARG A 213 -7.79 -4.26 2.27
C ARG A 213 -6.63 -3.55 1.58
N ALA A 214 -5.41 -3.78 2.04
CA ALA A 214 -4.21 -3.22 1.40
C ALA A 214 -4.03 -3.74 -0.03
N VAL A 215 -4.16 -5.06 -0.27
CA VAL A 215 -4.10 -5.66 -1.61
C VAL A 215 -5.19 -5.09 -2.52
N ILE A 216 -6.43 -4.94 -2.02
CA ILE A 216 -7.50 -4.31 -2.81
C ILE A 216 -7.16 -2.85 -3.12
N GLY A 217 -6.68 -2.07 -2.15
CA GLY A 217 -6.23 -0.70 -2.37
C GLY A 217 -5.13 -0.62 -3.44
N PHE A 218 -4.14 -1.51 -3.37
CA PHE A 218 -3.09 -1.65 -4.38
C PHE A 218 -3.66 -1.92 -5.78
N LEU A 219 -4.58 -2.87 -5.91
CA LEU A 219 -5.22 -3.19 -7.19
C LEU A 219 -6.10 -2.05 -7.71
N MET A 220 -6.80 -1.34 -6.82
CA MET A 220 -7.67 -0.23 -7.19
C MET A 220 -6.92 1.01 -7.67
N VAL A 221 -5.64 1.17 -7.31
CA VAL A 221 -4.79 2.24 -7.87
C VAL A 221 -4.11 1.84 -9.19
N GLN A 222 -4.11 0.55 -9.56
CA GLN A 222 -3.49 0.10 -10.82
C GLN A 222 -4.15 0.77 -12.02
N GLY A 223 -3.34 1.42 -12.84
CA GLY A 223 -3.75 2.15 -14.05
C GLY A 223 -4.56 3.43 -13.80
N VAL A 224 -4.77 3.85 -12.55
CA VAL A 224 -5.43 5.12 -12.26
C VAL A 224 -4.37 6.22 -12.20
N LYS A 225 -4.30 7.03 -13.26
CA LYS A 225 -3.41 8.20 -13.29
C LYS A 225 -3.87 9.24 -12.26
N ASP A 226 -2.89 9.87 -11.61
CA ASP A 226 -3.11 10.96 -10.65
C ASP A 226 -4.04 10.59 -9.48
N PHE A 227 -3.98 9.33 -9.03
CA PHE A 227 -4.73 8.90 -7.85
C PHE A 227 -4.36 9.75 -6.63
N LYS A 228 -5.38 10.36 -6.02
CA LYS A 228 -5.21 11.18 -4.81
C LYS A 228 -5.25 10.27 -3.59
N TYR A 229 -4.08 10.01 -3.01
CA TYR A 229 -3.97 9.23 -1.80
C TYR A 229 -4.55 9.96 -0.60
N TYR A 230 -5.18 9.20 0.28
CA TYR A 230 -5.64 9.69 1.57
C TYR A 230 -4.46 9.98 2.49
N GLU A 231 -4.56 11.10 3.20
CA GLU A 231 -3.63 11.49 4.25
C GLU A 231 -4.37 11.42 5.60
N PRO A 232 -4.22 10.33 6.37
CA PRO A 232 -4.97 10.14 7.62
C PRO A 232 -4.80 11.28 8.63
N TRP A 233 -3.63 11.92 8.64
CA TRP A 233 -3.34 13.05 9.52
C TRP A 233 -4.08 14.34 9.18
N THR A 234 -4.80 14.42 8.06
CA THR A 234 -5.68 15.55 7.73
C THR A 234 -7.14 15.30 8.13
N SER A 235 -7.42 14.21 8.84
CA SER A 235 -8.77 13.84 9.23
C SER A 235 -9.30 14.66 10.42
N PRO A 236 -10.63 14.68 10.65
CA PRO A 236 -11.22 15.33 11.82
C PRO A 236 -10.65 14.83 13.14
N GLU A 237 -10.34 13.54 13.25
CA GLU A 237 -9.77 12.91 14.45
C GLU A 237 -8.42 13.54 14.84
N PHE A 238 -7.60 13.88 13.85
CA PHE A 238 -6.33 14.58 14.07
C PHE A 238 -6.52 16.04 14.44
N GLY A 239 -7.59 16.68 13.97
CA GLY A 239 -7.95 18.04 14.36
C GLY A 239 -8.43 18.17 15.81
N THR A 240 -8.95 17.09 16.41
CA THR A 240 -9.46 17.07 17.78
C THR A 240 -8.57 16.28 18.75
N ALA A 241 -7.34 15.96 18.34
CA ALA A 241 -6.39 15.16 19.11
C ALA A 241 -6.13 15.76 20.50
N SER A 242 -6.11 14.91 21.53
CA SER A 242 -5.93 15.31 22.93
C SER A 242 -4.72 14.64 23.57
N VAL A 243 -3.86 15.46 24.17
CA VAL A 243 -2.69 15.00 24.95
C VAL A 243 -3.13 14.18 26.16
N ASP A 244 -4.22 14.57 26.84
CA ASP A 244 -4.69 13.88 28.04
C ASP A 244 -5.26 12.50 27.70
N ARG A 245 -6.05 12.39 26.63
CA ARG A 245 -6.51 11.08 26.14
C ARG A 245 -5.33 10.22 25.70
N GLY A 246 -4.37 10.81 24.98
CA GLY A 246 -3.16 10.13 24.54
C GLY A 246 -2.31 9.62 25.70
N LYS A 247 -2.23 10.36 26.80
CA LYS A 247 -1.53 9.96 28.03
C LYS A 247 -2.16 8.72 28.67
N VAL A 248 -3.49 8.67 28.72
CA VAL A 248 -4.22 7.49 29.23
C VAL A 248 -3.92 6.28 28.35
N ILE A 249 -4.06 6.41 27.04
CA ILE A 249 -3.78 5.32 26.10
C ILE A 249 -2.32 4.87 26.21
N TYR A 250 -1.36 5.79 26.29
CA TYR A 250 0.05 5.46 26.44
C TYR A 250 0.32 4.66 27.72
N LYS A 251 -0.28 5.07 28.84
CA LYS A 251 -0.15 4.37 30.13
C LYS A 251 -0.70 2.94 30.06
N GLU A 252 -1.85 2.75 29.41
CA GLU A 252 -2.56 1.46 29.37
C GLU A 252 -1.93 0.49 28.36
N TYR A 253 -1.52 0.98 27.18
CA TYR A 253 -1.12 0.13 26.06
C TYR A 253 0.37 0.17 25.73
N CYS A 254 1.02 1.33 25.88
CA CYS A 254 2.40 1.51 25.38
C CYS A 254 3.46 1.30 26.48
N ALA A 255 3.18 1.76 27.71
CA ALA A 255 4.13 1.78 28.81
C ALA A 255 4.58 0.38 29.27
N GLN A 256 3.79 -0.66 28.97
CA GLN A 256 4.12 -2.06 29.29
C GLN A 256 5.44 -2.51 28.62
N CYS A 257 5.73 -1.98 27.44
CA CYS A 257 6.98 -2.22 26.70
C CYS A 257 7.89 -1.00 26.73
N HIS A 258 7.37 0.18 26.40
CA HIS A 258 8.18 1.40 26.25
C HIS A 258 8.51 2.10 27.58
N GLY A 259 7.93 1.67 28.70
CA GLY A 259 8.09 2.28 30.02
C GLY A 259 7.24 3.54 30.21
N ALA A 260 6.85 3.81 31.46
CA ALA A 260 6.03 4.98 31.81
C ALA A 260 6.74 6.32 31.50
N THR A 261 8.08 6.32 31.54
CA THR A 261 8.93 7.46 31.18
C THR A 261 9.53 7.35 29.79
N GLY A 262 9.12 6.36 28.98
CA GLY A 262 9.61 6.20 27.62
C GLY A 262 11.05 5.66 27.52
N LYS A 263 11.57 5.02 28.57
CA LYS A 263 12.96 4.55 28.62
C LYS A 263 13.18 3.16 28.00
N GLY A 264 12.12 2.52 27.47
CA GLY A 264 12.19 1.16 26.97
C GLY A 264 12.36 0.11 28.08
N ASP A 265 11.98 0.47 29.31
CA ASP A 265 12.15 -0.30 30.55
C ASP A 265 10.81 -0.78 31.12
N GLY A 266 9.78 -0.90 30.25
CA GLY A 266 8.51 -1.48 30.65
C GLY A 266 8.68 -2.93 31.13
N PRO A 267 7.77 -3.45 31.97
CA PRO A 267 7.88 -4.80 32.54
C PRO A 267 8.05 -5.91 31.48
N ALA A 268 7.51 -5.74 30.27
CA ALA A 268 7.66 -6.69 29.18
C ALA A 268 8.99 -6.56 28.40
N ALA A 269 9.72 -5.44 28.53
CA ALA A 269 10.87 -5.13 27.68
C ALA A 269 12.05 -6.11 27.84
N SER A 270 12.22 -6.70 29.02
CA SER A 270 13.31 -7.64 29.32
C SER A 270 13.29 -8.88 28.42
N GLY A 271 12.11 -9.37 28.04
CA GLY A 271 11.94 -10.57 27.20
C GLY A 271 11.87 -10.30 25.69
N LEU A 272 11.92 -9.04 25.25
CA LEU A 272 11.76 -8.68 23.84
C LEU A 272 13.10 -8.54 23.12
N GLU A 273 13.17 -9.13 21.93
CA GLU A 273 14.23 -8.91 20.94
C GLU A 273 13.60 -8.61 19.56
N PRO A 274 13.94 -7.48 18.91
CA PRO A 274 14.75 -6.38 19.43
C PRO A 274 14.05 -5.66 20.59
N LYS A 275 14.84 -4.95 21.41
CA LYS A 275 14.33 -4.13 22.51
C LYS A 275 13.39 -3.01 22.01
N PRO A 276 12.40 -2.60 22.82
CA PRO A 276 11.53 -1.47 22.48
C PRO A 276 12.31 -0.17 22.27
N ALA A 277 11.77 0.71 21.42
CA ALA A 277 12.36 2.03 21.20
C ALA A 277 12.31 2.88 22.48
N ILE A 278 13.40 3.61 22.74
CA ILE A 278 13.51 4.54 23.88
C ILE A 278 12.89 5.88 23.46
N HIS A 279 11.58 6.04 23.68
CA HIS A 279 10.83 7.25 23.37
C HIS A 279 11.41 8.53 23.99
N ALA A 280 12.00 8.46 25.19
CA ALA A 280 12.65 9.60 25.83
C ALA A 280 13.77 10.24 24.98
N ASN A 281 14.38 9.46 24.08
CA ASN A 281 15.45 9.90 23.18
C ASN A 281 14.93 10.41 21.82
N ILE A 282 13.61 10.35 21.58
CA ILE A 282 13.03 10.73 20.29
C ILE A 282 12.40 12.12 20.43
N PRO A 283 12.88 13.14 19.68
CA PRO A 283 12.14 14.37 19.45
C PRO A 283 10.99 14.10 18.48
N PHE A 284 9.83 13.68 18.99
CA PHE A 284 8.69 13.26 18.16
C PHE A 284 8.08 14.39 17.32
N ASP A 285 8.33 15.65 17.69
CA ASP A 285 7.99 16.83 16.90
C ASP A 285 8.76 16.90 15.57
N LYS A 286 9.94 16.25 15.50
CA LYS A 286 10.78 16.18 14.29
C LYS A 286 10.57 14.90 13.48
N VAL A 287 9.78 13.96 13.99
CA VAL A 287 9.49 12.70 13.28
C VAL A 287 8.44 12.96 12.19
N PRO A 288 8.66 12.52 10.94
CA PRO A 288 7.67 12.66 9.87
C PRO A 288 6.33 12.06 10.29
N ILE A 289 5.25 12.81 10.06
CA ILE A 289 3.93 12.48 10.57
C ILE A 289 3.39 11.17 9.98
N ASP A 290 3.66 10.94 8.70
CA ASP A 290 3.31 9.73 7.96
C ASP A 290 4.02 8.50 8.53
N TYR A 291 5.33 8.60 8.77
CA TYR A 291 6.09 7.52 9.40
C TYR A 291 5.56 7.22 10.81
N LEU A 292 5.37 8.24 11.65
CA LEU A 292 4.88 8.05 13.02
C LEU A 292 3.48 7.43 13.02
N TYR A 293 2.59 7.92 12.17
CA TYR A 293 1.26 7.37 11.97
C TYR A 293 1.34 5.89 11.59
N ASN A 294 2.10 5.54 10.55
CA ASN A 294 2.14 4.17 10.05
C ASN A 294 2.73 3.18 11.06
N VAL A 295 3.76 3.58 11.82
CA VAL A 295 4.35 2.75 12.89
C VAL A 295 3.32 2.44 13.99
N ILE A 296 2.48 3.41 14.36
CA ILE A 296 1.47 3.23 15.40
C ILE A 296 0.24 2.50 14.84
N ASN A 297 -0.33 3.01 13.75
CA ASN A 297 -1.57 2.51 13.15
C ASN A 297 -1.41 1.08 12.64
N HIS A 298 -0.36 0.80 11.86
CA HIS A 298 -0.15 -0.50 11.21
C HIS A 298 0.82 -1.42 11.96
N GLY A 299 1.50 -0.92 12.98
CA GLY A 299 2.45 -1.67 13.79
C GLY A 299 3.84 -1.81 13.18
N GLY A 300 4.73 -2.50 13.90
CA GLY A 300 6.13 -2.62 13.53
C GLY A 300 6.36 -3.45 12.27
N ALA A 301 5.68 -4.60 12.14
CA ALA A 301 5.87 -5.52 11.01
C ALA A 301 5.56 -4.86 9.65
N ALA A 302 4.50 -4.05 9.58
CA ALA A 302 4.13 -3.32 8.36
C ALA A 302 5.23 -2.32 7.92
N MET A 303 6.00 -1.83 8.89
CA MET A 303 7.14 -0.92 8.67
C MET A 303 8.48 -1.64 8.60
N GLY A 304 8.51 -2.98 8.47
CA GLY A 304 9.74 -3.77 8.45
C GLY A 304 10.50 -3.73 9.79
N LYS A 305 9.78 -3.58 10.91
CA LYS A 305 10.30 -3.58 12.29
C LYS A 305 9.76 -4.78 13.06
N SER A 306 10.07 -4.84 14.36
CA SER A 306 9.64 -5.92 15.25
C SER A 306 8.12 -6.17 15.18
N PRO A 307 7.68 -7.43 14.99
CA PRO A 307 6.25 -7.78 15.05
C PRO A 307 5.67 -7.63 16.46
N ASN A 308 6.53 -7.49 17.49
CA ASN A 308 6.10 -7.24 18.87
C ASN A 308 5.51 -5.84 19.08
N MET A 309 5.62 -4.93 18.10
CA MET A 309 4.86 -3.67 18.07
C MET A 309 3.55 -3.90 17.30
N PRO A 310 2.40 -4.01 17.99
CA PRO A 310 1.14 -4.43 17.36
C PRO A 310 0.53 -3.39 16.42
N TYR A 311 -0.49 -3.82 15.66
CA TYR A 311 -1.38 -2.94 14.90
C TYR A 311 -2.34 -2.22 15.87
N TRP A 312 -2.09 -0.95 16.17
CA TRP A 312 -2.94 -0.23 17.14
C TRP A 312 -4.22 0.33 16.53
N GLY A 313 -4.28 0.55 15.21
CA GLY A 313 -5.45 1.16 14.58
C GLY A 313 -6.77 0.39 14.78
N LEU A 314 -6.70 -0.94 14.98
CA LEU A 314 -7.86 -1.79 15.27
C LEU A 314 -8.30 -1.70 16.75
N THR A 315 -7.35 -1.46 17.66
CA THR A 315 -7.61 -1.47 19.10
C THR A 315 -8.03 -0.10 19.61
N ILE A 316 -7.35 0.97 19.20
CA ILE A 316 -7.58 2.33 19.71
C ILE A 316 -8.26 3.25 18.68
N GLY A 317 -8.50 2.78 17.47
CA GLY A 317 -9.13 3.55 16.39
C GLY A 317 -8.30 4.75 15.93
N GLN A 318 -8.80 5.48 14.94
CA GLN A 318 -8.11 6.66 14.39
C GLN A 318 -7.97 7.78 15.42
N GLN A 319 -8.99 8.00 16.26
CA GLN A 319 -8.92 8.99 17.34
C GLN A 319 -7.85 8.66 18.36
N GLY A 320 -7.73 7.40 18.79
CA GLY A 320 -6.71 6.99 19.75
C GLY A 320 -5.29 7.09 19.17
N VAL A 321 -5.11 6.74 17.89
CA VAL A 321 -3.83 6.95 17.19
C VAL A 321 -3.46 8.44 17.19
N ALA A 322 -4.40 9.32 16.82
CA ALA A 322 -4.19 10.77 16.83
C ALA A 322 -3.83 11.30 18.23
N ASP A 323 -4.55 10.85 19.26
CA ASP A 323 -4.33 11.24 20.65
C ASP A 323 -2.95 10.80 21.16
N VAL A 324 -2.56 9.55 20.93
CA VAL A 324 -1.23 9.05 21.31
C VAL A 324 -0.13 9.80 20.59
N MET A 325 -0.29 10.08 19.29
CA MET A 325 0.67 10.91 18.55
C MET A 325 0.81 12.30 19.16
N ALA A 326 -0.30 12.94 19.56
CA ALA A 326 -0.27 14.22 20.25
C ALA A 326 0.47 14.13 21.60
N TYR A 327 0.19 13.09 22.40
CA TYR A 327 0.89 12.85 23.66
C TYR A 327 2.40 12.62 23.48
N LEU A 328 2.81 11.80 22.51
CA LEU A 328 4.22 11.54 22.21
C LEU A 328 4.95 12.84 21.86
N LYS A 329 4.37 13.64 20.96
CA LYS A 329 4.92 14.95 20.54
C LYS A 329 4.98 15.96 21.68
N ALA A 330 3.99 15.97 22.58
CA ALA A 330 3.97 16.87 23.72
C ALA A 330 4.98 16.48 24.81
N THR A 331 5.16 15.18 25.06
CA THR A 331 5.90 14.66 26.22
C THR A 331 7.38 14.45 25.94
N PHE A 332 7.73 13.86 24.79
CA PHE A 332 9.08 13.40 24.51
C PHE A 332 9.77 14.33 23.50
N LYS A 333 10.78 15.07 23.99
CA LYS A 333 11.51 16.11 23.24
C LYS A 333 12.92 15.70 22.79
N GLY A 334 13.35 14.48 23.11
CA GLY A 334 14.71 13.99 22.89
C GLY A 334 15.71 14.60 23.86
N GLY A 335 16.05 13.86 24.92
CA GLY A 335 17.08 14.27 25.90
C GLY A 335 18.49 13.79 25.51
N ALA A 336 19.49 14.67 25.62
CA ALA A 336 20.90 14.34 25.40
C ALA A 336 21.50 13.39 26.47
N GLU A 337 20.86 13.28 27.65
CA GLU A 337 21.45 12.60 28.81
C GLU A 337 21.26 11.07 28.85
N VAL A 338 20.47 10.47 27.96
CA VAL A 338 20.17 9.02 28.04
C VAL A 338 20.88 8.20 26.93
N ALA A 339 21.71 8.84 26.10
CA ALA A 339 22.51 8.17 25.07
C ALA A 339 23.62 7.24 25.63
N GLN A 340 23.83 7.23 26.95
CA GLN A 340 24.89 6.45 27.62
C GLN A 340 24.39 5.25 28.44
N ALA A 341 23.08 5.07 28.61
CA ALA A 341 22.53 4.01 29.46
C ALA A 341 21.96 2.84 28.64
N ALA A 342 22.79 2.19 27.82
CA ALA A 342 22.52 0.83 27.38
C ALA A 342 23.43 -0.13 28.18
N PRO A 343 22.92 -0.90 29.15
CA PRO A 343 23.70 -1.99 29.73
C PRO A 343 23.91 -3.09 28.69
N SER A 344 25.19 -3.43 28.49
CA SER A 344 25.75 -4.70 28.01
C SER A 344 25.12 -5.34 26.76
N GLY A 345 25.63 -5.00 25.57
CA GLY A 345 25.47 -5.84 24.37
C GLY A 345 25.90 -5.23 23.03
N GLY A 346 25.88 -3.90 22.88
CA GLY A 346 26.28 -3.22 21.64
C GLY A 346 27.23 -2.07 21.91
N SER A 347 28.26 -1.91 21.06
CA SER A 347 29.13 -0.73 21.11
C SER A 347 28.29 0.56 20.97
N PRO A 348 28.61 1.63 21.72
CA PRO A 348 27.95 2.91 21.60
C PRO A 348 27.95 3.43 20.14
N SER A 349 26.94 4.24 19.79
CA SER A 349 26.89 4.87 18.47
C SER A 349 28.14 5.73 18.24
N GLY A 350 28.68 5.72 17.03
CA GLY A 350 29.89 6.49 16.67
C GLY A 350 31.23 5.86 17.04
N VAL A 351 31.29 4.81 17.87
CA VAL A 351 32.55 4.10 18.16
C VAL A 351 33.08 3.39 16.91
N CYS A 352 34.39 3.24 16.73
CA CYS A 352 34.99 2.48 15.62
C CYS A 352 36.14 1.61 16.16
N PRO A 353 36.14 0.28 15.91
CA PRO A 353 35.12 -0.52 15.23
C PRO A 353 33.86 -0.76 16.09
N GLN A 354 32.69 -0.96 15.46
CA GLN A 354 31.47 -1.44 16.12
C GLN A 354 31.24 -2.92 15.79
N PRO A 355 31.91 -3.85 16.48
CA PRO A 355 31.67 -5.27 16.26
C PRO A 355 30.22 -5.61 16.63
N ARG A 356 29.49 -6.20 15.69
CA ARG A 356 28.16 -6.77 15.94
C ARG A 356 27.86 -7.90 14.99
N LYS A 357 27.06 -8.85 15.45
CA LYS A 357 26.55 -9.95 14.63
C LYS A 357 25.41 -9.41 13.75
N THR A 358 25.65 -9.31 12.45
CA THR A 358 24.61 -9.00 11.45
C THR A 358 24.37 -10.25 10.63
N VAL A 359 23.09 -10.57 10.36
CA VAL A 359 22.72 -11.69 9.50
C VAL A 359 23.34 -11.47 8.11
N LYS A 360 24.03 -12.49 7.60
CA LYS A 360 24.61 -12.45 6.25
C LYS A 360 23.49 -12.49 5.21
N ALA A 361 23.64 -11.71 4.15
CA ALA A 361 22.74 -11.78 3.00
C ALA A 361 22.80 -13.18 2.36
N PRO A 362 21.72 -13.62 1.67
CA PRO A 362 21.77 -14.80 0.83
C PRO A 362 22.90 -14.73 -0.21
N GLU A 363 23.41 -15.90 -0.62
CA GLU A 363 24.58 -16.00 -1.50
C GLU A 363 24.39 -15.25 -2.83
N GLU A 364 23.18 -15.28 -3.39
CA GLU A 364 22.79 -14.55 -4.60
C GLU A 364 22.96 -13.02 -4.50
N PHE A 365 22.96 -12.47 -3.28
CA PHE A 365 23.21 -11.05 -3.03
C PHE A 365 24.66 -10.79 -2.68
N LEU A 366 25.30 -11.65 -1.87
CA LEU A 366 26.66 -11.43 -1.38
C LEU A 366 27.67 -11.20 -2.51
N GLY A 367 27.52 -11.92 -3.63
CA GLY A 367 28.38 -11.77 -4.81
C GLY A 367 28.10 -10.53 -5.67
N LYS A 368 27.05 -9.76 -5.40
CA LYS A 368 26.72 -8.56 -6.19
C LYS A 368 27.69 -7.43 -5.87
N THR A 369 28.25 -6.84 -6.92
CA THR A 369 28.99 -5.58 -6.88
C THR A 369 28.12 -4.46 -7.43
N ASN A 370 28.40 -3.22 -7.02
CA ASN A 370 27.67 -2.07 -7.54
C ASN A 370 27.86 -1.95 -9.07
N PRO A 371 26.78 -2.04 -9.88
CA PRO A 371 26.87 -1.98 -11.34
C PRO A 371 26.97 -0.55 -11.88
N LEU A 372 26.73 0.47 -11.04
CA LEU A 372 26.77 1.87 -11.44
C LEU A 372 28.20 2.41 -11.32
N PRO A 373 28.65 3.30 -12.21
CA PRO A 373 29.94 3.96 -12.06
C PRO A 373 29.93 4.87 -10.82
N ALA A 374 31.04 4.91 -10.08
CA ALA A 374 31.27 5.78 -8.92
C ALA A 374 31.52 7.24 -9.35
N SER A 375 30.62 7.79 -10.16
CA SER A 375 30.69 9.17 -10.65
C SER A 375 30.23 10.16 -9.57
N VAL A 376 30.65 11.42 -9.68
CA VAL A 376 30.16 12.52 -8.84
C VAL A 376 28.63 12.59 -8.88
N GLY A 377 28.03 12.40 -10.06
CA GLY A 377 26.57 12.37 -10.23
C GLY A 377 25.91 11.23 -9.45
N THR A 378 26.45 10.01 -9.54
CA THR A 378 25.94 8.83 -8.82
C THR A 378 26.01 9.02 -7.30
N ILE A 379 27.14 9.55 -6.81
CA ILE A 379 27.34 9.82 -5.38
C ILE A 379 26.39 10.91 -4.89
N ASN A 380 26.20 11.99 -5.67
CA ASN A 380 25.28 13.07 -5.31
C ASN A 380 23.82 12.60 -5.29
N ALA A 381 23.40 11.75 -6.24
CA ALA A 381 22.07 11.14 -6.21
C ALA A 381 21.86 10.30 -4.93
N GLY A 382 22.87 9.49 -4.58
CA GLY A 382 22.89 8.73 -3.32
C GLY A 382 22.84 9.62 -2.08
N LYS A 383 23.53 10.76 -2.10
CA LYS A 383 23.53 11.75 -1.02
C LYS A 383 22.14 12.34 -0.80
N THR A 384 21.44 12.73 -1.87
CA THR A 384 20.06 13.24 -1.80
C THR A 384 19.12 12.20 -1.20
N LEU A 385 19.22 10.94 -1.64
CA LEU A 385 18.43 9.85 -1.07
C LEU A 385 18.70 9.69 0.43
N PHE A 386 19.98 9.63 0.82
CA PHE A 386 20.38 9.41 2.20
C PHE A 386 19.93 10.54 3.14
N LEU A 387 20.06 11.79 2.69
CA LEU A 387 19.78 12.97 3.51
C LEU A 387 18.30 13.37 3.52
N GLN A 388 17.55 13.08 2.45
CA GLN A 388 16.27 13.76 2.20
C GLN A 388 15.17 12.83 1.69
N THR A 389 15.40 12.08 0.62
CA THR A 389 14.28 11.53 -0.19
C THR A 389 14.01 10.04 -0.02
N ALA A 390 14.88 9.30 0.67
CA ALA A 390 14.61 7.89 0.94
C ALA A 390 13.31 7.71 1.75
N GLN A 391 12.52 6.70 1.35
CA GLN A 391 11.23 6.37 1.95
C GLN A 391 11.28 4.99 2.59
N PRO A 392 10.69 4.79 3.78
CA PRO A 392 9.68 5.65 4.42
C PRO A 392 10.25 6.79 5.28
N VAL A 393 11.57 6.86 5.48
CA VAL A 393 12.23 7.95 6.22
C VAL A 393 13.66 8.12 5.70
N ALA A 394 14.16 9.36 5.63
CA ALA A 394 15.52 9.63 5.20
C ALA A 394 16.55 8.92 6.10
N CYS A 395 17.57 8.31 5.50
CA CYS A 395 18.57 7.50 6.21
C CYS A 395 19.29 8.30 7.31
N ALA A 396 19.58 9.58 7.05
CA ALA A 396 20.26 10.49 7.96
C ALA A 396 19.51 10.74 9.28
N MET A 397 18.19 10.56 9.32
CA MET A 397 17.40 10.71 10.55
C MET A 397 17.84 9.70 11.62
N CYS A 398 18.25 8.50 11.20
CA CYS A 398 18.82 7.46 12.05
C CYS A 398 20.36 7.48 12.03
N HIS A 399 20.97 7.58 10.84
CA HIS A 399 22.41 7.41 10.66
C HIS A 399 23.23 8.69 10.81
N GLY A 400 22.59 9.86 10.98
CA GLY A 400 23.24 11.17 11.05
C GLY A 400 23.60 11.71 9.67
N ASN A 401 23.68 13.03 9.51
CA ASN A 401 24.00 13.67 8.22
C ASN A 401 25.37 13.27 7.67
N GLU A 402 26.31 12.95 8.55
CA GLU A 402 27.66 12.49 8.22
C GLU A 402 27.77 10.96 8.14
N GLY A 403 26.68 10.22 8.38
CA GLY A 403 26.69 8.76 8.47
C GLY A 403 27.44 8.20 9.68
N ASN A 404 27.68 9.01 10.71
CA ASN A 404 28.42 8.62 11.92
C ASN A 404 27.58 7.77 12.93
N GLY A 405 26.32 7.49 12.61
CA GLY A 405 25.38 6.75 13.46
C GLY A 405 24.65 7.61 14.50
N GLN A 406 24.90 8.92 14.53
CA GLN A 406 24.39 9.83 15.56
C GLN A 406 23.13 10.60 15.11
N GLY A 407 22.32 10.02 14.21
CA GLY A 407 21.02 10.60 13.87
C GLY A 407 20.12 10.62 15.10
N PHE A 408 19.24 11.63 15.18
CA PHE A 408 18.41 11.83 16.37
C PHE A 408 17.46 10.64 16.64
N MET A 409 17.00 9.94 15.61
CA MET A 409 16.21 8.71 15.79
C MET A 409 17.08 7.52 16.19
N GLY A 410 18.38 7.56 15.85
CA GLY A 410 19.33 6.48 16.12
C GLY A 410 19.60 6.25 17.59
N ALA A 411 19.55 7.30 18.41
CA ALA A 411 19.75 7.24 19.86
C ALA A 411 18.66 6.45 20.60
N ALA A 412 17.52 6.17 19.94
CA ALA A 412 16.42 5.41 20.51
C ALA A 412 16.43 3.92 20.14
N LEU A 413 17.42 3.48 19.33
CA LEU A 413 17.48 2.13 18.78
C LEU A 413 18.52 1.27 19.49
N ILE A 414 18.18 -0.01 19.66
CA ILE A 414 19.08 -1.03 20.18
C ILE A 414 19.16 -2.18 19.17
N PRO A 415 20.35 -2.51 18.63
CA PRO A 415 21.58 -1.74 18.72
C PRO A 415 21.47 -0.39 17.97
N PRO A 416 22.34 0.59 18.27
CA PRO A 416 22.36 1.87 17.56
C PRO A 416 22.74 1.70 16.07
N PRO A 417 22.42 2.68 15.20
CA PRO A 417 22.78 2.66 13.79
C PRO A 417 24.29 2.54 13.54
N ARG A 418 24.67 2.03 12.36
CA ARG A 418 26.07 1.88 11.96
C ARG A 418 26.72 3.23 11.74
N ASN A 419 27.94 3.37 12.27
CA ASN A 419 28.88 4.40 11.90
C ASN A 419 29.55 4.02 10.56
N PHE A 420 29.04 4.58 9.46
CA PHE A 420 29.57 4.39 8.12
C PHE A 420 30.91 5.13 7.88
N THR A 421 31.32 6.03 8.77
CA THR A 421 32.63 6.70 8.68
C THR A 421 33.79 5.77 9.07
N CYS A 422 33.52 4.63 9.69
CA CYS A 422 34.52 3.66 10.13
C CYS A 422 35.09 2.85 8.96
N GLY A 423 36.13 3.34 8.28
CA GLY A 423 36.74 2.69 7.12
C GLY A 423 37.21 1.26 7.38
N LYS A 424 37.79 0.99 8.55
CA LYS A 424 38.23 -0.35 8.96
C LYS A 424 37.10 -1.39 8.87
N MET A 425 35.87 -1.00 9.21
CA MET A 425 34.72 -1.88 9.15
C MET A 425 34.09 -1.89 7.75
N MET A 426 33.94 -0.71 7.14
CA MET A 426 33.28 -0.60 5.85
C MET A 426 34.06 -1.36 4.77
N LYS A 427 35.40 -1.37 4.82
CA LYS A 427 36.27 -2.09 3.88
C LYS A 427 35.86 -3.56 3.67
N ASP A 428 35.48 -4.25 4.75
CA ASP A 428 35.23 -5.69 4.72
C ASP A 428 33.76 -6.06 4.47
N LEU A 429 32.86 -5.07 4.44
CA LEU A 429 31.46 -5.30 4.10
C LEU A 429 31.30 -5.40 2.58
N PRO A 430 30.72 -6.47 2.02
CA PRO A 430 30.41 -6.52 0.59
C PRO A 430 29.30 -5.55 0.20
N ASP A 431 29.35 -5.02 -1.03
CA ASP A 431 28.28 -4.18 -1.59
C ASP A 431 26.93 -4.90 -1.61
N GLY A 432 26.94 -6.18 -1.99
CA GLY A 432 25.79 -7.06 -1.92
C GLY A 432 25.14 -7.18 -0.54
N GLN A 433 25.95 -7.15 0.54
CA GLN A 433 25.43 -7.14 1.92
C GLN A 433 24.71 -5.81 2.21
N LEU A 434 25.27 -4.67 1.80
CA LEU A 434 24.63 -3.36 2.00
C LEU A 434 23.32 -3.28 1.20
N PHE A 435 23.33 -3.74 -0.05
CA PHE A 435 22.15 -3.78 -0.91
C PHE A 435 21.03 -4.58 -0.26
N TRP A 436 21.33 -5.80 0.19
CA TRP A 436 20.35 -6.67 0.82
C TRP A 436 19.77 -6.06 2.10
N ILE A 437 20.60 -5.47 2.96
CA ILE A 437 20.14 -4.81 4.19
C ILE A 437 19.28 -3.59 3.90
N ILE A 438 19.60 -2.79 2.88
CA ILE A 438 18.75 -1.64 2.50
C ILE A 438 17.38 -2.14 2.02
N LYS A 439 17.35 -3.15 1.14
CA LYS A 439 16.09 -3.68 0.60
C LYS A 439 15.26 -4.40 1.66
N ASN A 440 15.86 -5.15 2.58
CA ASN A 440 15.14 -6.08 3.47
C ASN A 440 15.14 -5.66 4.94
N GLY A 441 15.88 -4.62 5.31
CA GLY A 441 16.16 -4.27 6.70
C GLY A 441 17.23 -5.17 7.31
N SER A 442 17.52 -4.95 8.59
CA SER A 442 18.43 -5.80 9.36
C SER A 442 17.67 -6.50 10.49
N PRO A 443 17.43 -7.82 10.38
CA PRO A 443 16.72 -8.59 11.39
C PRO A 443 17.29 -8.39 12.80
N GLY A 444 16.41 -8.27 13.80
CA GLY A 444 16.79 -8.05 15.19
C GLY A 444 17.34 -6.65 15.51
N THR A 445 17.10 -5.65 14.65
CA THR A 445 17.54 -4.27 14.87
C THR A 445 16.43 -3.26 14.50
N GLY A 446 16.69 -1.97 14.72
CA GLY A 446 15.79 -0.90 14.27
C GLY A 446 15.83 -0.57 12.77
N MET A 447 16.76 -1.15 12.00
CA MET A 447 16.90 -0.90 10.55
C MET A 447 15.81 -1.62 9.78
N MET A 448 14.93 -0.82 9.18
CA MET A 448 13.76 -1.24 8.42
C MET A 448 14.07 -1.51 6.94
N SER A 449 13.12 -2.15 6.26
CA SER A 449 13.16 -2.38 4.82
C SER A 449 12.88 -1.10 4.02
N PHE A 450 13.66 -0.90 2.96
CA PHE A 450 13.45 0.11 1.91
C PHE A 450 13.15 -0.58 0.58
N ALA A 451 12.39 -1.68 0.58
CA ALA A 451 12.10 -2.48 -0.60
C ALA A 451 11.47 -1.69 -1.76
N GLY A 452 10.73 -0.62 -1.43
CA GLY A 452 10.13 0.30 -2.40
C GLY A 452 11.12 1.18 -3.16
N LEU A 453 12.39 1.27 -2.74
CA LEU A 453 13.42 1.97 -3.51
C LEU A 453 13.80 1.12 -4.74
N PRO A 454 13.81 1.72 -5.95
CA PRO A 454 14.41 1.13 -7.14
C PRO A 454 15.86 0.69 -6.90
N ASP A 455 16.28 -0.38 -7.56
CA ASP A 455 17.59 -1.00 -7.33
C ASP A 455 18.76 -0.06 -7.70
N ASP A 456 18.61 0.75 -8.75
CA ASP A 456 19.56 1.79 -9.12
C ASP A 456 19.73 2.86 -8.03
N GLN A 457 18.64 3.25 -7.36
CA GLN A 457 18.69 4.17 -6.22
C GLN A 457 19.40 3.54 -5.01
N VAL A 458 19.20 2.24 -4.76
CA VAL A 458 19.95 1.53 -3.72
C VAL A 458 21.44 1.48 -4.04
N TRP A 459 21.81 1.26 -5.30
CA TRP A 459 23.20 1.32 -5.73
C TRP A 459 23.81 2.72 -5.65
N GLN A 460 23.05 3.77 -5.95
CA GLN A 460 23.45 5.17 -5.72
C GLN A 460 23.70 5.43 -4.22
N LEU A 461 22.79 4.99 -3.34
CA LEU A 461 22.94 5.06 -1.89
C LEU A 461 24.23 4.39 -1.41
N ILE A 462 24.54 3.20 -1.93
CA ILE A 462 25.76 2.47 -1.57
C ILE A 462 27.01 3.25 -1.95
N HIS A 463 27.06 3.86 -3.14
CA HIS A 463 28.19 4.74 -3.53
C HIS A 463 28.37 5.90 -2.55
N TYR A 464 27.27 6.55 -2.12
CA TYR A 464 27.35 7.59 -1.11
C TYR A 464 27.82 7.05 0.24
N ILE A 465 27.26 5.95 0.74
CA ILE A 465 27.66 5.31 2.00
C ILE A 465 29.16 4.95 1.99
N ARG A 466 29.67 4.44 0.87
CA ARG A 466 31.10 4.16 0.68
C ARG A 466 31.95 5.41 0.74
N SER A 467 31.47 6.53 0.18
CA SER A 467 32.17 7.81 0.21
C SER A 467 32.31 8.44 1.61
N LEU A 468 31.52 7.98 2.59
CA LEU A 468 31.59 8.45 3.97
C LEU A 468 32.71 7.77 4.78
N ALA A 469 33.17 6.60 4.35
CA ALA A 469 34.20 5.83 5.03
C ALA A 469 35.55 6.55 4.96
N LYS A 470 36.16 6.81 6.13
CA LYS A 470 37.45 7.48 6.27
C LYS A 470 38.57 6.51 6.66
#